data_AF-A0A1J5QFJ8-F1
#
_entry.id   AF-A0A1J5QFJ8-F1
#
_cell.length_a   1.000
_cell.length_b   1.000
_cell.length_c   1.000
_cell.angle_alpha   90.00
_cell.angle_beta   90.00
_cell.angle_gamma   90.00
#
_symmetry.space_group_name_H-M   'P 1'
#
loop_
_entity.id
_entity.type
_entity.pdbx_description
1 polymer ?
#
loop_
_entity_poly.entity_id
_entity_poly.type
_entity_poly.pdbx_seq_one_letter_code
_entity_poly.pdbx_strand_id
1 'polypeptide(L)' 'MPGMLELGEDIFLKPVRLGLPQYSGTLADMVRSPRNATAMGLLVEAQTQRQRGARIAQKAGGAGTMLARVRDWFAGNF' A
#
# COMPACT_ATOMS: atom_id res chain seq x y z
N MET A 1 -7.85 -7.99 -24.36
CA MET A 1 -8.57 -8.36 -25.60
C MET A 1 -8.98 -7.06 -26.28
N PRO A 2 -8.75 -6.90 -27.59
CA PRO A 2 -9.31 -5.79 -28.35
C PRO A 2 -10.84 -5.78 -28.21
N GLY A 3 -11.49 -4.61 -28.19
CA GLY A 3 -12.95 -4.50 -28.16
C GLY A 3 -13.61 -4.62 -26.76
N MET A 4 -12.85 -5.02 -25.74
CA MET A 4 -13.42 -5.25 -24.40
C MET A 4 -13.73 -3.95 -23.66
N LEU A 5 -13.05 -2.86 -24.01
CA LEU A 5 -13.30 -1.55 -23.42
C LEU A 5 -14.65 -1.02 -23.92
N GLU A 6 -14.81 -1.03 -25.24
CA GLU A 6 -15.98 -0.60 -25.99
C GLU A 6 -17.23 -1.40 -25.57
N LEU A 7 -17.10 -2.73 -25.47
CA LEU A 7 -18.16 -3.58 -24.97
C LEU A 7 -18.59 -3.21 -23.53
N GLY A 8 -17.63 -2.83 -22.68
CA GLY A 8 -17.92 -2.37 -21.33
C GLY A 8 -18.72 -1.07 -21.34
N GLU A 9 -18.37 -0.12 -22.20
CA GLU A 9 -19.10 1.13 -22.34
C GLU A 9 -20.53 0.92 -22.84
N ASP A 10 -20.71 0.04 -23.83
CA ASP A 10 -22.01 -0.32 -24.38
C ASP A 10 -22.92 -1.01 -23.34
N ILE A 11 -22.38 -1.91 -22.52
CA ILE A 11 -23.15 -2.64 -21.51
C ILE A 11 -23.47 -1.77 -20.29
N PHE A 12 -22.47 -1.04 -19.77
CA PHE A 12 -22.61 -0.32 -18.51
C PHE A 12 -23.17 1.09 -18.68
N LEU A 13 -23.27 1.60 -19.92
CA LEU A 13 -23.73 2.96 -20.24
C LEU A 13 -22.98 4.03 -19.43
N LYS A 14 -21.69 3.76 -19.16
CA LYS A 14 -20.79 4.54 -18.32
C LYS A 14 -19.38 4.46 -18.93
N PRO A 15 -18.54 5.49 -18.75
CA PRO A 15 -17.16 5.46 -19.24
C PRO A 15 -16.38 4.32 -18.57
N VAL A 16 -15.70 3.49 -19.37
CA VAL A 16 -14.87 2.38 -18.91
C VAL A 16 -13.41 2.69 -19.23
N ARG A 17 -12.49 2.28 -18.34
CA ARG A 17 -11.05 2.47 -18.53
C ARG A 17 -10.26 1.23 -18.18
N LEU A 18 -9.12 1.07 -18.83
CA LEU A 18 -8.13 0.05 -18.47
C LEU A 18 -7.41 0.45 -17.18
N GLY A 19 -7.44 -0.45 -16.19
CA GLY A 19 -6.70 -0.32 -14.94
C GLY A 19 -5.21 -0.58 -15.12
N LEU A 20 -4.47 0.39 -15.65
CA LEU A 20 -3.02 0.30 -15.79
C LEU A 20 -2.31 0.70 -14.50
N PRO A 21 -1.26 -0.02 -14.07
CA PRO A 21 -0.47 0.38 -12.92
C PRO A 21 0.26 1.71 -13.19
N GLN A 22 0.27 2.58 -12.20
CA GLN A 22 0.96 3.87 -12.25
C GLN A 22 2.44 3.68 -11.92
N TYR A 23 3.28 3.64 -12.96
CA TYR A 23 4.72 3.53 -12.83
C TYR A 23 5.41 4.37 -13.90
N SER A 24 6.48 5.08 -13.54
CA SER A 24 7.22 6.01 -14.40
C SER A 24 8.73 5.76 -14.41
N GLY A 25 9.19 4.63 -13.85
CA GLY A 25 10.60 4.26 -13.84
C GLY A 25 11.08 3.65 -15.15
N THR A 26 12.30 3.13 -15.15
CA THR A 26 13.00 2.59 -16.33
C THR A 26 12.29 1.41 -17.00
N LEU A 27 11.46 0.67 -16.26
CA LEU A 27 10.66 -0.45 -16.77
C LEU A 27 9.22 -0.05 -17.13
N ALA A 28 8.92 1.23 -17.33
CA ALA A 28 7.55 1.70 -17.63
C ALA A 28 6.89 0.93 -18.77
N ASP A 29 7.63 0.64 -19.83
CA ASP A 29 7.12 -0.06 -21.01
C ASP A 29 6.68 -1.49 -20.72
N MET A 30 7.31 -2.16 -19.75
CA MET A 30 6.93 -3.51 -19.32
C MET A 30 5.87 -3.49 -18.21
N VAL A 31 5.99 -2.56 -17.27
CA VAL A 31 5.14 -2.51 -16.07
C VAL A 31 3.75 -1.98 -16.40
N ARG A 32 3.61 -1.03 -17.34
CA ARG A 32 2.32 -0.42 -17.75
C ARG A 32 1.47 -1.36 -18.60
N SER A 33 1.18 -2.53 -18.07
CA SER A 33 0.31 -3.54 -18.67
C SER A 33 -0.70 -4.02 -17.63
N PRO A 34 -1.98 -4.28 -18.01
CA PRO A 34 -3.01 -4.74 -17.08
C PRO A 34 -2.62 -6.02 -16.33
N ARG A 35 -1.82 -6.89 -16.96
CA ARG A 35 -1.31 -8.14 -16.34
C ARG A 35 -0.46 -7.91 -15.09
N ASN A 36 0.17 -6.74 -14.99
CA ASN A 36 1.05 -6.38 -13.88
C ASN A 36 0.33 -5.53 -12.81
N ALA A 37 -0.96 -5.21 -13.00
CA ALA A 37 -1.72 -4.36 -12.09
C ALA A 37 -1.79 -4.93 -10.67
N THR A 38 -2.06 -6.24 -10.55
CA THR A 38 -2.14 -6.91 -9.23
C THR A 38 -0.80 -6.91 -8.51
N ALA A 39 0.28 -7.31 -9.21
CA ALA A 39 1.61 -7.34 -8.62
C ALA A 39 2.06 -5.94 -8.15
N MET A 40 1.84 -4.91 -8.97
CA MET A 40 2.14 -3.53 -8.59
C MET A 40 1.31 -3.05 -7.40
N GLY A 41 0.02 -3.40 -7.34
CA GLY A 41 -0.84 -3.08 -6.20
C GLY A 41 -0.31 -3.68 -4.89
N LEU A 42 0.11 -4.95 -4.92
CA LEU A 42 0.72 -5.61 -3.76
C LEU A 42 2.03 -4.95 -3.32
N LEU A 43 2.88 -4.53 -4.27
CA LEU A 43 4.12 -3.83 -3.95
C LEU A 43 3.87 -2.45 -3.31
N VAL A 44 2.91 -1.70 -3.83
CA VAL A 44 2.51 -0.39 -3.26
C VAL A 44 1.93 -0.55 -1.85
N GLU A 45 1.12 -1.59 -1.64
CA GLU A 45 0.58 -1.88 -0.31
C GLU A 45 1.69 -2.31 0.66
N ALA A 46 2.62 -3.18 0.24
CA ALA A 46 3.78 -3.56 1.04
C ALA A 46 4.66 -2.36 1.41
N GLN A 47 4.88 -1.43 0.48
CA GLN A 47 5.58 -0.17 0.75
C GLN A 47 4.84 0.67 1.80
N THR A 48 3.53 0.79 1.67
CA THR A 48 2.67 1.53 2.61
C THR A 48 2.70 0.90 4.00
N GLN A 49 2.59 -0.43 4.08
CA GLN A 49 2.69 -1.18 5.34
C GLN A 49 4.06 -1.02 6.00
N ARG A 50 5.14 -1.06 5.22
CA ARG A 50 6.50 -0.83 5.74
C ARG A 50 6.67 0.57 6.34
N GLN A 51 6.12 1.59 5.70
CA GLN A 51 6.12 2.96 6.24
C GLN A 51 5.29 3.06 7.52
N ARG A 52 4.12 2.41 7.59
CA ARG A 52 3.31 2.34 8.81
C ARG A 52 4.04 1.63 9.95
N GLY A 53 4.67 0.49 9.68
CA GLY A 53 5.45 -0.27 10.65
C GLY A 53 6.64 0.54 11.20
N ALA A 54 7.36 1.25 10.33
CA ALA A 54 8.45 2.14 10.75
C ALA A 54 7.96 3.25 11.70
N ARG A 55 6.80 3.86 11.43
CA ARG A 55 6.19 4.86 12.31
C ARG A 55 5.81 4.28 13.68
N ILE A 56 5.28 3.05 13.71
CA ILE A 56 4.93 2.37 14.97
C ILE A 56 6.21 2.06 15.77
N ALA A 57 7.25 1.55 15.13
CA ALA A 57 8.54 1.29 15.76
C ALA A 57 9.18 2.56 16.36
N GLN A 58 9.11 3.69 15.63
CA GLN A 58 9.56 4.98 16.14
C GLN A 58 8.79 5.43 17.39
N LYS A 59 7.47 5.22 17.44
CA LYS A 59 6.65 5.53 18.62
C LYS A 59 6.96 4.61 19.81
N ALA A 60 7.23 3.34 19.57
CA ALA A 60 7.58 2.38 20.62
C ALA A 60 8.92 2.70 21.31
N GLY A 61 9.87 3.34 20.62
CA GLY A 61 11.17 3.74 21.17
C GLY A 61 11.21 5.09 21.90
N GLY A 62 10.09 5.80 22.00
CA GLY A 62 10.05 7.14 22.61
C GLY A 62 10.24 7.15 24.14
N ALA A 63 10.69 8.30 24.67
CA ALA A 63 10.90 8.51 26.11
C ALA A 63 9.64 8.23 26.96
N GLY A 64 8.44 8.48 26.41
CA GLY A 64 7.17 8.14 27.07
C GLY A 64 6.95 6.64 27.27
N THR A 65 7.41 5.80 26.34
CA THR A 65 7.29 4.34 26.43
C THR A 65 8.27 3.76 27.44
N MET A 66 9.46 4.37 27.59
CA MET A 66 10.42 4.02 28.64
C MET A 66 9.89 4.41 30.03
N LEU A 67 9.37 5.63 30.18
CA LEU A 67 8.74 6.09 31.43
C LEU A 67 7.54 5.22 31.85
N ALA A 68 6.68 4.86 30.90
CA ALA A 68 5.55 3.96 31.16
C ALA A 68 6.02 2.57 31.63
N ARG A 69 7.05 2.01 31.00
CA ARG A 69 7.61 0.70 31.37
C ARG A 69 8.29 0.71 32.75
N VAL A 70 8.93 1.81 33.14
CA VAL A 70 9.48 1.99 34.50
C VAL A 70 8.37 2.15 35.53
N ARG A 71 7.32 2.91 35.22
CA ARG A 71 6.15 3.05 36.10
C ARG A 71 5.46 1.70 36.32
N ASP A 72 5.23 0.93 35.27
CA ASP A 72 4.56 -0.36 35.36
C ASP A 72 5.42 -1.40 36.10
N TRP A 73 6.76 -1.32 36.00
CA TRP A 73 7.68 -2.11 36.84
C TRP A 73 7.58 -1.74 38.32
N PHE A 74 7.48 -0.44 38.63
CA PHE A 74 7.29 0.02 40.00
C PHE A 74 5.94 -0.40 40.58
N ALA A 75 4.86 -0.29 39.80
CA ALA A 75 3.51 -0.66 40.23
C ALA A 75 3.26 -2.17 40.33
N GLY A 76 4.11 -3.00 39.69
CA GLY A 76 4.01 -4.46 39.72
C GLY A 76 4.92 -5.15 40.74
N ASN A 77 5.92 -4.45 41.29
CA ASN A 77 6.91 -5.01 42.23
C ASN A 77 6.87 -4.40 43.64
N PHE A 78 6.00 -3.40 43.86
CA PHE A 78 5.65 -2.83 45.17
C PHE A 78 4.14 -2.82 45.32
#